data_AF-A0A6M0LBC9-F1
#
_entry.id   AF-A0A6M0LBC9-F1
#
_cell.length_a   1.000
_cell.length_b   1.000
_cell.length_c   1.000
_cell.angle_alpha   90.00
_cell.angle_beta   90.00
_cell.angle_gamma   90.00
#
_symmetry.space_group_name_H-M   'P 1'
#
loop_
_entity.id
_entity.type
_entity.pdbx_description
1 polymer ?
#
loop_
_entity_poly.entity_id
_entity_poly.type
_entity_poly.pdbx_seq_one_letter_code
_entity_poly.pdbx_strand_id
1 'polypeptide(L)'
;MFAALSFAATVMIARSLEQQNFTSMRRIFVNVIVMAITIGFVLLVLLSLFRGNIVSIMANSAGEKVYYYAEIFFIGTILSCPFQAIIDAINGSLRGIAQAKMTLKISLLINAMYVVGNIIFIRILNFAVIGLCFSLMLSRILGLIMTFFISRKFSQFFRLSRTQLHMLSLVDWKTILLAFVSFALEGLFLMGAKLLFN
;
A
#
# COMPACT_ATOMS: atom_id res chain seq x y z
N MET A 1 -6.02 -5.59 0.20
CA MET A 1 -6.67 -4.27 0.32
C MET A 1 -5.96 -3.19 -0.51
N PHE A 2 -4.71 -2.82 -0.24
CA PHE A 2 -4.02 -1.75 -1.00
C PHE A 2 -3.79 -2.05 -2.49
N ALA A 3 -3.74 -3.33 -2.88
CA ALA A 3 -3.77 -3.74 -4.29
C ALA A 3 -4.99 -3.19 -5.05
N ALA A 4 -6.17 -3.12 -4.41
CA ALA A 4 -7.38 -2.56 -5.01
C ALA A 4 -7.22 -1.06 -5.30
N LEU A 5 -6.57 -0.31 -4.39
CA LEU A 5 -6.27 1.11 -4.60
C LEU A 5 -5.29 1.28 -5.75
N SER A 6 -4.31 0.38 -5.85
CA SER A 6 -3.37 0.35 -6.96
C SER A 6 -4.03 0.09 -8.31
N PHE A 7 -5.01 -0.82 -8.37
CA PHE A 7 -5.78 -1.07 -9.59
C PHE A 7 -6.68 0.12 -9.96
N ALA A 8 -7.37 0.71 -8.98
CA ALA A 8 -8.14 1.93 -9.19
C ALA A 8 -7.27 3.07 -9.78
N ALA A 9 -6.09 3.29 -9.19
CA ALA A 9 -5.12 4.27 -9.70
C ALA A 9 -4.66 3.95 -11.13
N THR A 10 -4.34 2.68 -11.41
CA THR A 10 -3.91 2.21 -12.73
C THR A 10 -4.95 2.55 -13.80
N VAL A 11 -6.22 2.18 -13.57
CA VAL A 11 -7.30 2.39 -14.53
C VAL A 11 -7.56 3.88 -14.78
N MET A 12 -7.56 4.71 -13.73
CA MET A 12 -7.87 6.14 -13.88
C MET A 12 -6.76 6.93 -14.55
N ILE A 13 -5.51 6.61 -14.24
CA ILE A 13 -4.36 7.22 -14.90
C ILE A 13 -4.29 6.78 -16.37
N ALA A 14 -4.53 5.49 -16.67
CA ALA A 14 -4.58 4.99 -18.04
C ALA A 14 -5.67 5.69 -18.87
N ARG A 15 -6.90 5.80 -18.34
CA ARG A 15 -8.00 6.52 -19.02
C ARG A 15 -7.65 7.99 -19.30
N SER A 16 -7.03 8.66 -18.34
CA SER A 16 -6.63 10.07 -18.53
C SER A 16 -5.49 10.23 -19.54
N LEU A 17 -4.62 9.22 -19.66
CA LEU A 17 -3.57 9.15 -20.67
C LEU A 17 -4.14 8.91 -22.07
N GLU A 18 -5.10 7.99 -22.20
CA GLU A 18 -5.80 7.72 -23.46
C GLU A 18 -6.52 8.96 -24.00
N GLN A 19 -7.11 9.77 -23.10
CA GLN A 19 -7.75 11.04 -23.43
C GLN A 19 -6.76 12.19 -23.64
N GLN A 20 -5.46 11.94 -23.51
CA GLN A 20 -4.38 12.95 -23.56
C GLN A 20 -4.58 14.12 -22.56
N ASN A 21 -5.35 13.90 -21.49
CA ASN A 21 -5.66 14.91 -20.49
C ASN A 21 -4.66 14.85 -19.32
N PHE A 22 -3.46 15.37 -19.55
CA PHE A 22 -2.37 15.37 -18.57
C PHE A 22 -2.69 16.17 -17.30
N THR A 23 -3.55 17.19 -17.41
CA THR A 23 -4.03 17.95 -16.24
C THR A 23 -4.89 17.08 -15.32
N SER A 24 -5.85 16.34 -15.89
CA SER A 24 -6.68 15.40 -15.13
C SER A 24 -5.85 14.24 -14.56
N MET A 25 -4.95 13.67 -15.36
CA MET A 25 -4.04 12.61 -14.93
C MET A 25 -3.25 13.03 -13.70
N ARG A 26 -2.67 14.24 -13.72
CA ARG A 26 -1.89 14.73 -12.60
C ARG A 26 -2.74 15.01 -11.36
N ARG A 27 -3.95 15.53 -11.55
CA ARG A 27 -4.92 15.71 -10.46
C ARG A 27 -5.30 14.37 -9.81
N ILE A 28 -5.59 13.36 -10.62
CA ILE A 28 -5.88 12.00 -10.17
C ILE A 28 -4.68 11.44 -9.39
N PHE A 29 -3.46 11.60 -9.89
CA PHE A 29 -2.25 11.15 -9.19
C PHE A 29 -2.14 11.74 -7.77
N VAL A 30 -2.36 13.06 -7.63
CA VAL A 30 -2.36 13.72 -6.32
C VAL A 30 -3.48 13.18 -5.44
N ASN A 31 -4.71 13.09 -5.96
CA ASN A 31 -5.87 12.60 -5.20
C ASN A 31 -5.69 11.15 -4.74
N VAL A 32 -5.13 10.28 -5.57
CA VAL A 32 -4.81 8.90 -5.22
C VAL A 32 -3.78 8.83 -4.09
N ILE A 33 -2.73 9.65 -4.10
CA ILE A 33 -1.74 9.68 -3.01
C ILE A 33 -2.36 10.19 -1.70
N VAL A 34 -3.13 11.28 -1.75
CA VAL A 34 -3.78 11.80 -0.54
C VAL A 34 -4.79 10.80 0.00
N MET A 35 -5.54 10.12 -0.88
CA MET A 35 -6.45 9.06 -0.48
C MET A 35 -5.69 7.86 0.11
N ALA A 36 -4.54 7.48 -0.43
CA ALA A 36 -3.69 6.42 0.13
C ALA A 36 -3.22 6.75 1.55
N ILE A 37 -2.77 7.98 1.78
CA ILE A 37 -2.39 8.48 3.11
C ILE A 37 -3.60 8.42 4.04
N THR A 38 -4.75 8.91 3.59
CA THR A 38 -5.99 8.97 4.38
C THR A 38 -6.47 7.58 4.77
N ILE A 39 -6.61 6.66 3.79
CA ILE A 39 -7.03 5.27 4.05
C ILE A 39 -6.00 4.55 4.92
N GLY A 40 -4.71 4.74 4.66
CA GLY A 40 -3.63 4.14 5.44
C GLY A 40 -3.66 4.57 6.91
N PHE A 41 -3.86 5.86 7.19
CA PHE A 41 -3.99 6.37 8.55
C PHE A 41 -5.30 5.97 9.23
N VAL A 42 -6.43 6.02 8.51
CA VAL A 42 -7.73 5.57 9.04
C VAL A 42 -7.65 4.10 9.45
N LEU A 43 -7.05 3.25 8.61
CA LEU A 43 -6.81 1.85 8.95
C LEU A 43 -5.88 1.70 10.15
N LEU A 44 -4.81 2.50 10.20
CA LEU A 44 -3.87 2.46 11.33
C LEU A 44 -4.61 2.72 12.65
N VAL A 45 -5.41 3.79 12.70
CA VAL A 45 -6.17 4.17 13.89
C VAL A 45 -7.23 3.12 14.20
N LEU A 46 -8.05 2.72 13.21
CA LEU A 46 -9.14 1.78 13.41
C LEU A 46 -8.63 0.41 13.90
N LEU A 47 -7.62 -0.15 13.24
CA LEU A 47 -7.07 -1.44 13.61
C LEU A 47 -6.30 -1.38 14.94
N SER A 48 -5.74 -0.22 15.31
CA SER A 48 -5.13 -0.04 16.62
C SER A 48 -6.17 -0.02 17.74
N LEU A 49 -7.35 0.56 17.52
CA LEU A 49 -8.45 0.59 18.51
C LEU A 49 -9.02 -0.81 18.75
N PHE A 50 -9.16 -1.62 17.70
CA PHE A 50 -9.71 -2.98 17.78
C PHE A 50 -8.63 -4.07 17.93
N ARG A 51 -7.37 -3.70 18.20
CA ARG A 51 -6.24 -4.64 18.24
C ARG A 51 -6.50 -5.85 19.12
N GLY A 52 -6.89 -5.63 20.37
CA GLY A 52 -7.09 -6.70 21.35
C GLY A 52 -8.11 -7.73 20.85
N ASN A 53 -9.25 -7.26 20.33
CA ASN A 53 -10.33 -8.11 19.81
C ASN A 53 -9.91 -8.87 18.55
N ILE A 54 -9.17 -8.22 17.64
CA ILE A 54 -8.73 -8.87 16.40
C ILE A 54 -7.71 -9.96 16.72
N VAL A 55 -6.72 -9.66 17.56
CA VAL A 55 -5.68 -10.63 17.96
C VAL A 55 -6.31 -11.77 18.76
N SER A 56 -7.27 -11.49 19.65
CA SER A 56 -7.97 -12.54 20.40
C SER A 56 -8.79 -13.45 19.50
N ILE A 57 -9.46 -12.94 18.47
CA ILE A 57 -10.18 -13.79 17.51
C ILE A 57 -9.19 -14.67 16.72
N MET A 58 -8.06 -14.10 16.29
CA MET A 58 -7.06 -14.82 15.50
C MET A 58 -6.26 -15.86 16.30
N ALA A 59 -6.01 -15.60 17.58
CA ALA A 59 -5.15 -16.40 18.45
C ALA A 59 -5.91 -17.02 19.64
N ASN A 60 -7.25 -17.09 19.58
CA ASN A 60 -8.11 -17.45 20.72
C ASN A 60 -7.78 -18.80 21.35
N SER A 61 -7.31 -19.74 20.54
CA SER A 61 -6.95 -21.10 20.95
C SER A 61 -5.43 -21.32 21.03
N ALA A 62 -4.64 -20.24 20.90
CA ALA A 62 -3.19 -20.31 20.88
C ALA A 62 -2.62 -19.97 22.28
N GLY A 63 -1.54 -20.64 22.68
CA GLY A 63 -0.91 -20.40 23.98
C GLY A 63 -0.39 -18.95 24.14
N GLU A 64 -0.17 -18.50 25.37
CA GLU A 64 0.19 -17.10 25.70
C GLU A 64 1.37 -16.55 24.87
N LYS A 65 2.38 -17.38 24.60
CA LYS A 65 3.52 -16.98 23.75
C LYS A 65 3.12 -16.65 22.31
N VAL A 66 2.16 -17.38 21.75
CA VAL A 66 1.66 -17.15 20.39
C VAL A 66 0.84 -15.87 20.34
N TYR A 67 0.00 -15.62 21.36
CA TYR A 67 -0.75 -14.37 21.48
C TYR A 67 0.19 -13.16 21.54
N TYR A 68 1.23 -13.21 22.38
CA TYR A 68 2.23 -12.16 22.51
C TYR A 68 2.94 -11.86 21.18
N TYR A 69 3.37 -12.89 20.46
CA TYR A 69 4.00 -12.73 19.16
C TYR A 69 3.03 -12.23 18.07
N ALA A 70 1.78 -12.69 18.10
CA ALA A 70 0.74 -12.20 17.20
C ALA A 70 0.48 -10.71 17.43
N GLU A 71 0.43 -10.26 18.69
CA GLU A 71 0.23 -8.85 19.03
C GLU A 71 1.37 -7.96 18.52
N ILE A 72 2.64 -8.35 18.76
CA ILE A 72 3.81 -7.62 18.25
C ILE A 72 3.78 -7.53 16.73
N PHE A 73 3.56 -8.66 16.06
CA PHE A 73 3.50 -8.71 14.60
C PHE A 73 2.37 -7.86 14.04
N PHE A 74 1.21 -7.88 14.68
CA PHE A 74 0.05 -7.10 14.30
C PHE A 74 0.33 -5.59 14.41
N ILE A 75 0.95 -5.14 15.51
CA ILE A 75 1.38 -3.73 15.67
C ILE A 75 2.35 -3.33 14.55
N GLY A 76 3.38 -4.14 14.29
CA GLY A 76 4.34 -3.87 13.21
C GLY A 76 3.68 -3.80 11.83
N THR A 77 2.68 -4.65 11.60
CA THR A 77 1.92 -4.68 10.34
C THR A 77 1.08 -3.42 10.17
N ILE A 78 0.30 -3.03 11.18
CA ILE A 78 -0.55 -1.83 11.14
C ILE A 78 0.31 -0.57 10.93
N LEU A 79 1.43 -0.46 11.63
CA LEU A 79 2.32 0.68 11.52
C LEU A 79 2.92 0.81 10.10
N SER A 80 3.03 -0.31 9.39
CA SER A 80 3.50 -0.34 8.00
C SER A 80 2.43 0.03 6.95
N CYS A 81 1.14 0.00 7.33
CA CYS A 81 0.01 0.22 6.40
C CYS A 81 0.05 1.57 5.66
N PRO A 82 0.32 2.72 6.31
CA PRO A 82 0.37 4.00 5.59
C PRO A 82 1.46 4.02 4.52
N PHE A 83 2.65 3.47 4.82
CA PHE A 83 3.74 3.38 3.85
C PHE A 83 3.37 2.50 2.66
N GLN A 84 2.78 1.34 2.94
CA GLN A 84 2.35 0.41 1.91
C GLN A 84 1.28 1.01 1.00
N ALA A 85 0.30 1.72 1.57
CA ALA A 85 -0.75 2.39 0.82
C ALA A 85 -0.17 3.36 -0.22
N ILE A 86 0.81 4.18 0.18
CA ILE A 86 1.45 5.16 -0.71
C ILE A 86 2.26 4.47 -1.80
N ILE A 87 3.02 3.42 -1.45
CA ILE A 87 3.79 2.62 -2.42
C ILE A 87 2.86 2.05 -3.48
N ASP A 88 1.74 1.44 -3.07
CA ASP A 88 0.79 0.83 -3.98
C ASP A 88 0.05 1.87 -4.84
N ALA A 89 -0.27 3.04 -4.29
CA ALA A 89 -0.83 4.16 -5.03
C ALA A 89 0.11 4.64 -6.16
N ILE A 90 1.40 4.84 -5.86
CA ILE A 90 2.37 5.28 -6.86
C ILE A 90 2.65 4.16 -7.87
N ASN A 91 2.81 2.91 -7.43
CA ASN A 91 2.97 1.77 -8.34
C ASN A 91 1.78 1.60 -9.27
N GLY A 92 0.55 1.80 -8.78
CA GLY A 92 -0.65 1.79 -9.61
C GLY A 92 -0.60 2.89 -10.67
N SER A 93 -0.23 4.09 -10.25
CA SER A 93 -0.09 5.22 -11.17
C SER A 93 0.99 5.01 -12.24
N LEU A 94 2.13 4.43 -11.87
CA LEU A 94 3.19 4.04 -12.80
C LEU A 94 2.72 2.96 -13.79
N ARG A 95 1.95 1.98 -13.33
CA ARG A 95 1.32 1.00 -14.24
C ARG A 95 0.34 1.65 -15.21
N GLY A 96 -0.41 2.67 -14.77
CA GLY A 96 -1.34 3.42 -15.62
C GLY A 96 -0.67 4.13 -16.79
N ILE A 97 0.61 4.51 -16.67
CA ILE A 97 1.43 5.05 -17.77
C ILE A 97 2.32 4.01 -18.45
N ALA A 98 1.93 2.72 -18.39
CA ALA A 98 2.64 1.58 -18.97
C ALA A 98 4.08 1.35 -18.44
N GLN A 99 4.42 1.85 -17.25
CA GLN A 99 5.76 1.68 -16.65
C GLN A 99 5.83 0.44 -15.73
N ALA A 100 5.31 -0.71 -16.19
CA ALA A 100 5.30 -1.96 -15.43
C ALA A 100 6.70 -2.47 -15.06
N LYS A 101 7.72 -2.19 -15.89
CA LYS A 101 9.11 -2.55 -15.59
C LYS A 101 9.63 -1.84 -14.34
N MET A 102 9.24 -0.59 -14.12
CA MET A 102 9.67 0.18 -12.95
C MET A 102 8.97 -0.31 -11.68
N THR A 103 7.69 -0.64 -11.77
CA THR A 103 6.93 -1.16 -10.62
C THR A 103 7.41 -2.54 -10.21
N LEU A 104 7.80 -3.39 -11.16
CA LEU A 104 8.43 -4.67 -10.85
C LEU A 104 9.77 -4.49 -10.14
N LYS A 105 10.62 -3.57 -10.61
CA LYS A 105 11.90 -3.25 -9.96
C LYS A 105 11.69 -2.78 -8.51
N ILE A 106 10.71 -1.91 -8.28
CA ILE A 106 10.35 -1.45 -6.94
C ILE A 106 9.94 -2.63 -6.05
N SER A 107 9.00 -3.46 -6.51
CA SER A 107 8.52 -4.61 -5.73
C SER A 107 9.63 -5.61 -5.42
N LEU A 108 10.49 -5.90 -6.39
CA LEU A 108 11.63 -6.80 -6.21
C LEU A 108 12.59 -6.26 -5.16
N LEU A 109 12.92 -4.97 -5.22
CA LEU A 109 13.83 -4.31 -4.30
C LEU A 109 13.27 -4.25 -2.87
N ILE A 110 12.00 -3.89 -2.71
CA ILE A 110 11.32 -3.89 -1.40
C ILE A 110 11.34 -5.29 -0.79
N ASN A 111 10.97 -6.31 -1.57
CA ASN A 111 10.93 -7.68 -1.08
C ASN A 111 12.34 -8.22 -0.79
N ALA A 112 13.34 -7.88 -1.62
CA ALA A 112 14.73 -8.24 -1.37
C ALA A 112 15.24 -7.60 -0.08
N MET A 113 14.98 -6.31 0.14
CA MET A 113 15.31 -5.62 1.38
C MET A 113 14.63 -6.24 2.60
N TYR A 114 13.36 -6.66 2.46
CA TYR A 114 12.65 -7.35 3.52
C TYR A 114 13.31 -8.69 3.87
N VAL A 115 13.66 -9.51 2.87
CA VAL A 115 14.33 -10.80 3.06
C VAL A 115 15.71 -10.62 3.68
N VAL A 116 16.51 -9.68 3.18
CA VAL A 116 17.84 -9.37 3.72
C VAL A 116 17.72 -8.88 5.17
N GLY A 117 16.77 -7.99 5.45
CA GLY A 117 16.45 -7.54 6.81
C GLY A 117 16.11 -8.71 7.71
N ASN A 118 15.23 -9.62 7.26
CA ASN A 118 14.85 -10.80 8.04
C ASN A 118 16.07 -11.66 8.36
N ILE A 119 16.99 -11.88 7.42
CA ILE A 119 18.23 -12.62 7.67
C ILE A 119 19.06 -11.94 8.77
N ILE A 120 19.25 -10.62 8.69
CA ILE A 120 20.05 -9.86 9.65
C ILE A 120 19.38 -9.85 11.04
N PHE A 121 18.14 -9.40 11.13
CA PHE A 121 17.46 -9.19 12.40
C PHE A 121 17.02 -10.50 13.09
N ILE A 122 16.68 -11.53 12.32
CA ILE A 122 16.21 -12.80 12.89
C ILE A 122 17.38 -13.75 13.09
N ARG A 123 18.21 -14.01 12.06
CA ARG A 123 19.25 -15.05 12.17
C ARG A 123 20.51 -14.56 12.86
N ILE A 124 20.94 -13.32 12.63
CA ILE A 124 22.19 -12.81 13.21
C ILE A 124 21.92 -12.20 14.59
N LEU A 125 20.91 -11.32 14.69
CA LEU A 125 20.61 -10.60 15.93
C LEU A 125 19.65 -11.34 16.88
N ASN A 126 19.03 -12.44 16.45
CA ASN A 126 18.10 -13.26 17.24
C ASN A 126 16.92 -12.49 17.85
N PHE A 127 16.44 -11.43 17.19
CA PHE A 127 15.30 -10.62 17.65
C PHE A 127 13.92 -11.24 17.35
N ALA A 128 13.88 -12.48 16.84
CA ALA A 128 12.65 -13.22 16.55
C ALA A 128 11.59 -12.35 15.82
N VAL A 129 10.37 -12.24 16.37
CA VAL A 129 9.25 -11.51 15.77
C VAL A 129 9.46 -10.00 15.77
N ILE A 130 10.18 -9.46 16.75
CA ILE A 130 10.54 -8.04 16.76
C ILE A 130 11.44 -7.73 15.56
N GLY A 131 12.37 -8.64 15.24
CA GLY A 131 13.21 -8.55 14.04
C GLY A 131 12.42 -8.57 12.73
N LEU A 132 11.34 -9.36 12.65
CA LEU A 132 10.41 -9.34 11.50
C LEU A 132 9.76 -7.97 11.34
N CYS A 133 9.30 -7.35 12.43
CA CYS A 133 8.67 -6.03 12.39
C CYS A 133 9.65 -4.93 11.94
N PHE A 134 10.89 -4.95 12.45
CA PHE A 134 11.93 -4.02 12.00
C PHE A 134 12.26 -4.17 10.51
N SER A 135 12.41 -5.41 10.05
CA SER A 135 12.64 -5.70 8.62
C SER A 135 11.49 -5.20 7.76
N LEU A 136 10.25 -5.39 8.23
CA LEU A 136 9.05 -4.91 7.54
C LEU A 136 9.06 -3.39 7.48
N MET A 137 9.20 -2.68 8.60
CA MET A 137 9.20 -1.21 8.58
C MET A 137 10.32 -0.64 7.72
N LEU A 138 11.54 -1.15 7.87
CA LEU A 138 12.69 -0.64 7.14
C LEU A 138 12.52 -0.81 5.62
N SER A 139 12.06 -1.99 5.18
CA SER A 139 11.79 -2.25 3.76
C SER A 139 10.70 -1.33 3.19
N ARG A 140 9.69 -0.98 3.99
CA ARG A 140 8.59 -0.09 3.58
C ARG A 140 9.02 1.37 3.53
N ILE A 141 9.82 1.84 4.49
CA ILE A 141 10.38 3.20 4.47
C ILE A 141 11.29 3.37 3.26
N LEU A 142 12.22 2.43 3.04
CA LEU A 142 13.12 2.45 1.88
C LEU A 142 12.34 2.32 0.57
N GLY A 143 11.33 1.45 0.54
CA GLY A 143 10.42 1.31 -0.58
C GLY A 143 9.67 2.60 -0.93
N LEU A 144 9.18 3.31 0.09
CA LEU A 144 8.53 4.61 -0.10
C LEU A 144 9.50 5.63 -0.69
N ILE A 145 10.70 5.73 -0.14
CA ILE A 145 11.75 6.64 -0.61
C ILE A 145 12.07 6.36 -2.09
N MET A 146 12.32 5.10 -2.44
CA MET A 146 12.65 4.68 -3.81
C MET A 146 11.50 4.93 -4.78
N THR A 147 10.28 4.58 -4.39
CA THR A 147 9.07 4.80 -5.19
C THR A 147 8.86 6.28 -5.46
N PHE A 148 9.12 7.13 -4.46
CA PHE A 148 9.06 8.59 -4.60
C PHE A 148 10.17 9.14 -5.51
N PHE A 149 11.41 8.64 -5.41
CA PHE A 149 12.48 9.03 -6.34
C PHE A 149 12.18 8.62 -7.79
N ILE A 150 11.66 7.42 -7.99
CA ILE A 150 11.28 6.93 -9.32
C ILE A 150 10.14 7.74 -9.90
N SER A 151 9.12 8.12 -9.11
CA SER A 151 8.02 8.94 -9.62
C SER A 151 8.48 10.32 -10.09
N ARG A 152 9.54 10.89 -9.49
CA ARG A 152 10.18 12.13 -9.96
C ARG A 152 10.82 12.00 -11.35
N LYS A 153 11.31 10.82 -11.73
CA LYS A 153 11.81 10.56 -13.10
C LYS A 153 10.69 10.69 -14.14
N PHE A 154 9.47 10.40 -13.74
CA PHE A 154 8.26 10.59 -14.54
C PHE A 154 7.58 11.93 -14.27
N SER A 155 8.36 12.93 -13.84
CA SER A 155 7.87 14.28 -13.56
C SER A 155 7.14 14.90 -14.75
N GLN A 156 7.42 14.52 -16.01
CA GLN A 156 6.62 14.97 -17.15
C GLN A 156 5.12 14.61 -17.04
N PHE A 157 4.79 13.45 -16.44
CA PHE A 157 3.41 13.01 -16.19
C PHE A 157 2.91 13.43 -14.80
N PHE A 158 3.82 13.55 -13.83
CA PHE A 158 3.49 13.74 -12.42
C PHE A 158 4.08 15.03 -11.81
N ARG A 159 4.23 16.11 -12.60
CA ARG A 159 4.99 17.32 -12.21
C ARG A 159 4.39 18.09 -11.04
N LEU A 160 4.54 17.70 -9.78
CA LEU A 160 3.98 18.43 -8.62
C LEU A 160 4.49 19.90 -8.50
N SER A 161 3.79 20.87 -9.10
CA SER A 161 3.89 22.31 -8.78
C SER A 161 3.12 22.63 -7.50
N ARG A 162 3.69 23.50 -6.66
CA ARG A 162 3.14 23.94 -5.36
C ARG A 162 1.76 24.60 -5.46
N THR A 163 1.43 25.23 -6.58
CA THR A 163 0.12 25.85 -6.85
C THR A 163 -1.01 24.84 -7.11
N GLN A 164 -0.73 23.54 -7.17
CA GLN A 164 -1.71 22.51 -7.54
C GLN A 164 -2.13 21.58 -6.40
N LEU A 165 -1.74 21.88 -5.16
CA LEU A 165 -2.37 21.28 -3.97
C LEU A 165 -3.86 21.68 -3.83
N HIS A 166 -4.29 22.76 -4.48
CA HIS A 166 -5.71 23.14 -4.62
C HIS A 166 -6.49 22.28 -5.64
N MET A 167 -5.87 21.30 -6.30
CA MET A 167 -6.57 20.39 -7.22
C MET A 167 -7.30 19.22 -6.51
N LEU A 168 -7.43 19.27 -5.18
CA LEU A 168 -8.27 18.34 -4.43
C LEU A 168 -9.72 18.46 -4.94
N SER A 169 -10.15 17.47 -5.71
CA SER A 169 -11.48 17.41 -6.29
C SER A 169 -12.27 16.32 -5.59
N LEU A 170 -13.35 16.72 -4.93
CA LEU A 170 -14.30 15.79 -4.31
C LEU A 170 -14.90 14.82 -5.34
N VAL A 171 -14.98 15.22 -6.61
CA VAL A 171 -15.44 14.36 -7.70
C VAL A 171 -14.48 13.20 -7.91
N ASP A 172 -13.18 13.50 -8.05
CA ASP A 172 -12.17 12.47 -8.24
C ASP A 172 -12.11 11.51 -7.05
N TRP A 173 -12.27 12.03 -5.82
CA TRP A 173 -12.33 11.20 -4.62
C TRP A 173 -13.48 10.20 -4.65
N LYS A 174 -14.69 10.63 -5.00
CA LYS A 174 -15.83 9.72 -5.11
C LYS A 174 -15.57 8.64 -6.15
N THR A 175 -15.02 9.02 -7.31
CA THR A 175 -14.71 8.06 -8.36
C THR A 175 -13.63 7.07 -7.90
N ILE A 176 -12.52 7.55 -7.32
CA ILE A 176 -11.41 6.70 -6.87
C ILE A 176 -11.89 5.74 -5.78
N LEU A 177 -12.67 6.24 -4.81
CA LEU A 177 -13.19 5.43 -3.72
C LEU A 177 -14.17 4.37 -4.22
N LEU A 178 -15.05 4.71 -5.16
CA LEU A 178 -15.99 3.75 -5.75
C LEU A 178 -15.23 2.65 -6.50
N ALA A 179 -14.25 3.01 -7.33
CA ALA A 179 -13.41 2.03 -8.01
C ALA A 179 -12.61 1.16 -7.02
N PHE A 180 -12.06 1.77 -5.97
CA PHE A 180 -11.35 1.07 -4.90
C PHE A 180 -12.23 0.03 -4.22
N VAL A 181 -13.46 0.40 -3.85
CA VAL A 181 -14.43 -0.52 -3.23
C VAL A 181 -14.81 -1.64 -4.19
N SER A 182 -15.07 -1.34 -5.46
CA SER A 182 -15.36 -2.38 -6.47
C SER A 182 -14.22 -3.39 -6.60
N PHE A 183 -12.97 -2.93 -6.73
CA PHE A 183 -11.81 -3.83 -6.80
C PHE A 183 -11.57 -4.60 -5.49
N ALA A 184 -11.87 -4.00 -4.35
CA ALA A 184 -11.77 -4.69 -3.06
C ALA A 184 -12.81 -5.81 -2.94
N LEU A 185 -14.05 -5.55 -3.36
CA LEU A 185 -15.13 -6.55 -3.39
C LEU A 185 -14.83 -7.68 -4.37
N GLU A 186 -14.33 -7.36 -5.56
CA GLU A 186 -13.90 -8.37 -6.54
C GLU A 186 -12.79 -9.26 -5.95
N GLY A 187 -11.80 -8.66 -5.28
CA GLY A 187 -10.75 -9.41 -4.60
C GLY A 187 -11.27 -10.34 -3.50
N LEU A 188 -12.24 -9.87 -2.70
CA LEU A 188 -12.89 -10.68 -1.67
C LEU A 188 -13.70 -11.84 -2.26
N PHE A 189 -14.47 -11.57 -3.33
CA PHE A 189 -15.25 -12.59 -4.01
C PHE A 189 -14.35 -13.68 -4.60
N LEU A 190 -13.24 -13.31 -5.23
CA LEU A 190 -12.26 -14.26 -5.77
C LEU A 190 -11.57 -15.09 -4.67
N MET A 191 -11.28 -14.49 -3.51
CA MET A 191 -10.74 -15.24 -2.37
C MET A 191 -11.77 -16.20 -1.77
N GLY A 192 -13.04 -15.79 -1.65
CA GLY A 192 -14.13 -16.64 -1.22
C GLY A 192 -14.37 -17.81 -2.17
N ALA A 193 -14.36 -17.56 -3.48
CA ALA A 193 -14.47 -18.61 -4.49
C ALA A 193 -13.34 -19.64 -4.33
N LYS A 194 -12.09 -19.21 -4.14
CA LYS A 194 -10.97 -20.12 -3.90
C LYS A 194 -11.13 -21.00 -2.66
N LEU A 195 -11.85 -20.55 -1.64
CA LEU A 195 -12.12 -21.34 -0.43
C LEU A 195 -13.27 -22.34 -0.60
N LEU A 196 -14.19 -22.10 -1.54
CA LEU A 196 -15.31 -22.99 -1.83
C LEU A 196 -14.96 -24.08 -2.86
N PHE A 197 -13.92 -23.86 -3.67
CA PHE A 197 -13.48 -24.76 -4.74
C PHE A 197 -12.13 -25.45 -4.46
N ASN A 198 -11.60 -25.36 -3.24
CA ASN A 198 -10.46 -26.15 -2.72
C ASN A 198 -10.94 -27.09 -1.62
#